data_AF-A0A8H7DIB3-F1
#
_entry.id   AF-A0A8H7DIB3-F1
#
_cell.length_a   1.000
_cell.length_b   1.000
_cell.length_c   1.000
_cell.angle_alpha   90.00
_cell.angle_beta   90.00
_cell.angle_gamma   90.00
#
_symmetry.space_group_name_H-M   'P 1'
#
loop_
_entity.id
_entity.type
_entity.pdbx_description
1 polymer ?
#
loop_
_entity_poly.entity_id
_entity_poly.type
_entity_poly.pdbx_seq_one_letter_code
_entity_poly.pdbx_strand_id
1 'polypeptide(L)'
;MTSVTPSTNHPPTPTTTRIYAFHDAVASHLLTKDPKRHHFFRLDGRSGLFAPLLSRAVTAEADQQEDVESDDEPINDTDTDMNQIDTEWPPDPFNQIDEEWPLPDPMNEVDDLPDPPAKRKRKRPAIFEDVVRAGKPPTGAHSRSRARRRHRIATQGHSVKPSVKEAIVSQAVPIPIPKFDASTLPAAHGAYGGKTEQRDETRAKKKRWNVAELLALGFQLIRWDGRTPHPLVDRTRRIFAVLAGQPNDDSYAASIKSAYQRIKTLSASAYFPAAMRRHRRGLFAAINVGLNFGKGATAPAWLDNKNHTPLATQLLAEPDVIRMANFASFAFALWAPRLYALYVDNNKRLHTHSPHLRRPFPQSVFACAAFNFGPRVCTFKHRDVCNLPFGWCAIQSLGNFDAQKGGHLILWDVKLVIEFPAGGLILLPSATIAHSNIPVQDGEERISFTQFTAGGLFRYVDNGFRTQEQLAAEDPEEYERMKQLKGSRWETGLRLFSTIDDLV
;
A
#
# COMPACT_ATOMS: atom_id res chain seq x y z
N MET A 1 -3.61 73.58 30.28
CA MET A 1 -4.28 72.47 31.01
C MET A 1 -4.08 71.22 30.16
N THR A 2 -2.95 70.53 30.34
CA THR A 2 -2.77 69.29 31.17
C THR A 2 -3.46 68.09 30.52
N SER A 3 -2.84 66.94 30.22
CA SER A 3 -1.57 66.29 30.59
C SER A 3 -1.39 65.06 29.66
N VAL A 4 -0.25 64.83 29.01
CA VAL A 4 0.84 63.88 29.38
C VAL A 4 0.42 62.41 29.68
N THR A 5 1.01 61.51 28.88
CA THR A 5 1.19 60.02 28.81
C THR A 5 1.35 59.26 30.16
N PRO A 6 1.36 57.88 30.25
CA PRO A 6 1.86 56.92 29.24
C PRO A 6 1.30 55.46 29.17
N SER A 7 1.67 54.78 28.07
CA SER A 7 2.14 53.38 27.96
C SER A 7 1.63 52.31 28.95
N THR A 8 0.91 51.32 28.42
CA THR A 8 0.91 49.96 28.96
C THR A 8 1.18 48.93 27.85
N ASN A 9 2.36 48.33 27.96
CA ASN A 9 2.79 47.15 27.22
C ASN A 9 1.85 45.97 27.53
N HIS A 10 1.17 45.45 26.51
CA HIS A 10 0.68 44.08 26.56
C HIS A 10 1.84 43.12 26.22
N PRO A 11 2.03 42.03 26.98
CA PRO A 11 3.10 41.09 26.73
C PRO A 11 2.85 40.35 25.40
N PRO A 12 3.89 40.08 24.60
CA PRO A 12 3.77 39.17 23.46
C PRO A 12 3.41 37.78 23.96
N THR A 13 2.38 37.20 23.34
CA THR A 13 1.98 35.80 23.43
C THR A 13 3.20 34.90 23.25
N PRO A 14 3.43 33.89 24.10
CA PRO A 14 4.61 33.05 23.98
C PRO A 14 4.59 32.27 22.66
N THR A 15 5.61 32.55 21.87
CA THR A 15 6.04 31.89 20.65
C THR A 15 6.03 30.37 20.82
N THR A 16 5.43 29.70 19.83
CA THR A 16 5.38 28.26 19.63
C THR A 16 6.77 27.61 19.63
N THR A 17 7.31 27.34 20.82
CA THR A 17 8.58 26.59 21.02
C THR A 17 8.31 25.30 21.79
N ARG A 18 7.21 24.62 21.47
CA ARG A 18 6.82 23.35 22.09
C ARG A 18 6.19 22.38 21.10
N ILE A 19 6.83 22.24 19.94
CA ILE A 19 6.69 21.08 19.06
C ILE A 19 8.12 20.79 18.60
N TYR A 20 8.55 19.53 18.56
CA TYR A 20 9.91 19.06 18.24
C TYR A 20 10.94 18.92 19.39
N ALA A 21 10.49 18.43 20.55
CA ALA A 21 11.38 17.76 21.53
C ALA A 21 11.05 16.27 21.72
N PHE A 22 10.48 15.60 20.70
CA PHE A 22 10.03 14.20 20.79
C PHE A 22 10.75 13.22 19.86
N HIS A 23 11.66 13.70 19.01
CA HIS A 23 12.46 12.84 18.13
C HIS A 23 13.69 12.21 18.84
N ASP A 24 14.17 12.78 19.95
CA ASP A 24 15.31 12.22 20.72
C ASP A 24 14.91 11.24 21.84
N ALA A 25 13.63 11.21 22.25
CA ALA A 25 13.19 10.39 23.39
C ALA A 25 13.01 8.89 23.06
N VAL A 26 12.98 8.51 21.78
CA VAL A 26 12.88 7.09 21.36
C VAL A 26 14.26 6.44 21.20
N ALA A 27 15.33 7.22 21.05
CA ALA A 27 16.70 6.71 20.95
C ALA A 27 17.39 6.50 22.32
N SER A 28 16.96 7.18 23.39
CA SER A 28 17.62 7.13 24.71
C SER A 28 17.02 6.17 25.74
N HIS A 29 16.02 5.35 25.39
CA HIS A 29 15.41 4.39 26.33
C HIS A 29 15.99 2.96 26.28
N LEU A 30 17.12 2.76 25.59
CA LEU A 30 17.82 1.46 25.51
C LEU A 30 19.20 1.44 26.18
N LEU A 31 19.57 2.47 26.93
CA LEU A 31 20.85 2.52 27.67
C LEU A 31 20.66 3.06 29.09
N THR A 32 19.90 2.37 29.94
CA THR A 32 20.07 2.46 31.41
C THR A 32 19.38 1.28 32.11
N LYS A 33 20.17 0.27 32.52
CA LYS A 33 19.80 -0.60 33.64
C LYS A 33 21.03 -0.82 34.54
N ASP A 34 20.98 -0.09 35.65
CA ASP A 34 21.51 -0.29 37.00
C ASP A 34 22.77 -1.19 37.24
N PRO A 35 23.86 -0.65 37.83
CA PRO A 35 25.09 -1.38 38.12
C PRO A 35 25.16 -1.83 39.59
N LYS A 36 24.65 -3.01 39.96
CA LYS A 36 25.01 -3.65 41.25
C LYS A 36 24.99 -5.18 41.17
N ARG A 37 26.17 -5.78 41.07
CA ARG A 37 26.58 -7.00 41.81
C ARG A 37 28.05 -7.31 41.52
N HIS A 38 28.91 -6.97 42.48
CA HIS A 38 30.23 -7.56 42.63
C HIS A 38 30.09 -9.05 42.92
N HIS A 39 30.76 -9.90 42.13
CA HIS A 39 31.42 -11.07 42.68
C HIS A 39 32.73 -11.29 41.93
N PHE A 40 33.80 -11.22 42.71
CA PHE A 40 35.16 -11.62 42.39
C PHE A 40 35.19 -13.02 41.78
N PHE A 41 35.93 -13.22 40.68
CA PHE A 41 36.86 -14.34 40.56
C PHE A 41 38.05 -13.95 39.68
N ARG A 42 39.21 -14.36 40.16
CA ARG A 42 40.56 -13.97 39.78
C ARG A 42 41.02 -14.74 38.54
N LEU A 43 41.85 -14.07 37.74
CA LEU A 43 42.54 -14.58 36.54
C LEU A 43 43.48 -15.76 36.82
N ASP A 44 43.50 -16.68 35.87
CA ASP A 44 44.66 -17.43 35.32
C ASP A 44 44.17 -17.88 33.93
N GLY A 45 44.86 -17.79 32.79
CA GLY A 45 46.24 -17.48 32.44
C GLY A 45 46.53 -18.26 31.14
N ARG A 46 47.08 -17.57 30.14
CA ARG A 46 47.82 -18.08 28.95
C ARG A 46 47.10 -18.15 27.57
N SER A 47 47.81 -17.49 26.63
CA SER A 47 47.99 -17.75 25.18
C SER A 47 46.77 -17.59 24.26
N GLY A 48 46.78 -16.79 23.19
CA GLY A 48 47.85 -16.02 22.58
C GLY A 48 47.43 -15.42 21.23
N LEU A 49 48.24 -14.46 20.78
CA LEU A 49 48.58 -14.10 19.39
C LEU A 49 47.55 -13.38 18.48
N PHE A 50 48.08 -12.30 17.87
CA PHE A 50 47.68 -11.55 16.67
C PHE A 50 46.72 -10.34 16.79
N ALA A 51 47.33 -9.17 17.02
CA ALA A 51 47.10 -7.92 16.26
C ALA A 51 48.32 -7.76 15.30
N PRO A 52 48.33 -6.96 14.19
CA PRO A 52 47.75 -5.60 14.10
C PRO A 52 47.14 -5.20 12.73
N LEU A 53 46.45 -4.04 12.68
CA LEU A 53 46.67 -2.95 11.71
C LEU A 53 45.57 -1.88 11.81
N LEU A 54 45.88 -0.83 12.56
CA LEU A 54 45.15 0.43 12.66
C LEU A 54 46.18 1.53 12.36
N SER A 55 46.33 1.94 11.10
CA SER A 55 46.96 3.21 10.71
C SER A 55 46.89 3.39 9.18
N ARG A 56 45.93 4.19 8.69
CA ARG A 56 46.08 5.08 7.52
C ARG A 56 44.74 5.78 7.25
N ALA A 57 44.57 6.94 7.87
CA ALA A 57 43.55 7.91 7.49
C ALA A 57 44.00 9.30 7.95
N VAL A 58 44.97 9.89 7.24
CA VAL A 58 45.15 11.34 7.08
C VAL A 58 45.94 11.55 5.77
N THR A 59 45.59 12.62 5.04
CA THR A 59 46.17 13.20 3.81
C THR A 59 45.62 12.70 2.47
N ALA A 60 44.54 13.36 2.02
CA ALA A 60 44.43 13.95 0.69
C ALA A 60 43.19 14.87 0.64
N GLU A 61 43.40 16.15 0.92
CA GLU A 61 42.52 17.25 0.50
C GLU A 61 43.00 17.77 -0.87
N ALA A 62 42.07 18.43 -1.57
CA ALA A 62 42.23 19.29 -2.75
C ALA A 62 42.36 18.59 -4.12
N ASP A 63 41.21 18.34 -4.74
CA ASP A 63 40.84 18.96 -6.03
C ASP A 63 39.35 18.69 -6.29
N GLN A 64 38.49 19.60 -5.83
CA GLN A 64 37.09 19.68 -6.29
C GLN A 64 36.98 20.89 -7.20
N GLN A 65 37.00 20.62 -8.50
CA GLN A 65 36.59 21.57 -9.50
C GLN A 65 35.06 21.51 -9.58
N GLU A 66 34.45 22.68 -9.47
CA GLU A 66 33.00 22.90 -9.49
C GLU A 66 32.43 22.52 -10.86
N ASP A 67 31.71 21.39 -10.92
CA ASP A 67 30.70 21.14 -11.94
C ASP A 67 29.32 21.31 -11.28
N VAL A 68 28.78 22.52 -11.39
CA VAL A 68 27.38 22.82 -11.10
C VAL A 68 26.55 22.24 -12.24
N GLU A 69 26.31 20.93 -12.21
CA GLU A 69 25.28 20.30 -13.03
C GLU A 69 23.92 20.48 -12.32
N SER A 70 23.10 21.35 -12.90
CA SER A 70 21.72 21.58 -12.51
C SER A 70 20.86 20.38 -12.85
N ASP A 71 20.88 19.36 -11.99
CA ASP A 71 19.99 18.19 -12.05
C ASP A 71 18.55 18.49 -11.55
N ASP A 72 18.07 19.71 -11.78
CA ASP A 72 16.64 20.02 -11.77
C ASP A 72 16.08 19.76 -13.17
N GLU A 73 16.23 18.53 -13.67
CA GLU A 73 15.33 18.07 -14.71
C GLU A 73 13.93 17.98 -14.09
N PRO A 74 12.95 18.76 -14.55
CA PRO A 74 11.56 18.50 -14.18
C PRO A 74 11.29 17.06 -14.57
N ILE A 75 10.76 16.27 -13.63
CA ILE A 75 10.13 15.00 -13.98
C ILE A 75 9.21 15.33 -15.15
N ASN A 76 9.57 14.89 -16.35
CA ASN A 76 8.80 15.14 -17.55
C ASN A 76 7.53 14.29 -17.41
N ASP A 77 6.55 14.87 -16.72
CA ASP A 77 5.38 14.20 -16.17
C ASP A 77 4.19 14.28 -17.15
N THR A 78 4.46 14.37 -18.45
CA THR A 78 3.45 14.37 -19.52
C THR A 78 2.62 13.08 -19.58
N ASP A 79 3.04 12.02 -18.91
CA ASP A 79 2.36 10.71 -18.93
C ASP A 79 1.34 10.57 -17.80
N THR A 80 0.38 11.50 -17.74
CA THR A 80 -0.86 11.35 -16.95
C THR A 80 -2.13 11.64 -17.72
N ASP A 81 -2.09 11.55 -19.04
CA ASP A 81 -3.30 11.10 -19.68
C ASP A 81 -3.46 9.60 -19.40
N MET A 82 -4.15 9.29 -18.29
CA MET A 82 -4.57 7.93 -17.96
C MET A 82 -5.53 7.33 -19.02
N ASN A 83 -5.85 8.07 -20.10
CA ASN A 83 -6.69 7.65 -21.22
C ASN A 83 -6.00 7.78 -22.59
N GLN A 84 -4.67 7.86 -22.69
CA GLN A 84 -4.03 7.87 -24.01
C GLN A 84 -4.30 6.55 -24.76
N ILE A 85 -5.09 6.64 -25.82
CA ILE A 85 -5.47 5.54 -26.72
C ILE A 85 -4.26 5.26 -27.62
N ASP A 86 -3.52 4.21 -27.28
CA ASP A 86 -2.46 3.62 -28.12
C ASP A 86 -3.13 2.72 -29.18
N THR A 87 -2.74 2.82 -30.44
CA THR A 87 -3.38 2.13 -31.58
C THR A 87 -2.86 0.72 -31.84
N GLU A 88 -1.80 0.28 -31.14
CA GLU A 88 -1.23 -1.07 -31.26
C GLU A 88 -1.37 -1.87 -29.96
N TRP A 89 -2.40 -2.72 -29.91
CA TRP A 89 -2.64 -3.67 -28.83
C TRP A 89 -2.55 -5.10 -29.37
N PRO A 90 -2.07 -6.08 -28.57
CA PRO A 90 -2.18 -7.47 -28.94
C PRO A 90 -3.66 -7.84 -29.18
N PRO A 91 -3.95 -8.81 -30.08
CA PRO A 91 -5.31 -9.16 -30.44
C PRO A 91 -6.14 -9.51 -29.21
N ASP A 92 -7.33 -8.91 -29.14
CA ASP A 92 -8.30 -9.16 -28.09
C ASP A 92 -8.90 -10.57 -28.27
N PRO A 93 -8.72 -11.49 -27.32
CA PRO A 93 -9.29 -12.84 -27.43
C PRO A 93 -10.82 -12.85 -27.30
N PHE A 94 -11.48 -11.70 -27.10
CA PHE A 94 -12.92 -11.58 -26.94
C PHE A 94 -13.62 -10.84 -28.08
N ASN A 95 -12.91 -10.44 -29.14
CA ASN A 95 -13.52 -9.75 -30.29
C ASN A 95 -14.14 -10.71 -31.32
N GLN A 96 -14.66 -11.86 -30.88
CA GLN A 96 -15.40 -12.82 -31.72
C GLN A 96 -16.91 -12.86 -31.42
N ILE A 97 -17.44 -11.88 -30.68
CA ILE A 97 -18.87 -11.72 -30.51
C ILE A 97 -19.24 -10.27 -30.85
N ASP A 98 -19.03 -9.91 -32.12
CA ASP A 98 -19.75 -8.83 -32.77
C ASP A 98 -20.73 -9.49 -33.76
N GLU A 99 -21.89 -9.93 -33.25
CA GLU A 99 -23.08 -10.12 -34.07
C GLU A 99 -24.21 -9.29 -33.45
N GLU A 100 -24.57 -8.25 -34.20
CA GLU A 100 -25.79 -7.45 -34.19
C GLU A 100 -26.79 -7.71 -33.05
N TRP A 101 -26.80 -6.81 -32.07
CA TRP A 101 -28.02 -6.56 -31.31
C TRP A 101 -28.73 -5.33 -31.92
N PRO A 102 -29.94 -5.46 -32.48
CA PRO A 102 -30.64 -4.33 -33.05
C PRO A 102 -31.03 -3.36 -31.93
N LEU A 103 -30.66 -2.09 -32.11
CA LEU A 103 -31.17 -0.99 -31.30
C LEU A 103 -32.71 -0.91 -31.49
N PRO A 104 -33.52 -0.84 -30.43
CA PRO A 104 -34.92 -0.46 -30.58
C PRO A 104 -35.02 1.05 -30.86
N ASP A 105 -35.78 1.38 -31.90
CA ASP A 105 -36.11 2.72 -32.40
C ASP A 105 -36.86 3.58 -31.34
N PRO A 106 -36.82 4.93 -31.40
CA PRO A 106 -37.30 5.79 -30.34
C PRO A 106 -38.77 6.21 -30.52
N MET A 107 -39.48 6.25 -29.38
CA MET A 107 -40.71 7.02 -29.06
C MET A 107 -42.05 6.64 -29.71
N ASN A 108 -43.04 6.25 -28.89
CA ASN A 108 -44.17 7.11 -28.48
C ASN A 108 -45.18 6.38 -27.56
N GLU A 109 -45.76 7.17 -26.63
CA GLU A 109 -47.14 7.05 -26.09
C GLU A 109 -47.41 5.91 -25.07
N VAL A 110 -48.04 6.06 -23.89
CA VAL A 110 -48.95 7.06 -23.28
C VAL A 110 -48.90 6.95 -21.73
N ASP A 111 -49.36 8.02 -21.08
CA ASP A 111 -49.67 8.30 -19.68
C ASP A 111 -50.21 7.16 -18.77
N ASP A 112 -49.71 7.13 -17.51
CA ASP A 112 -50.50 7.21 -16.27
C ASP A 112 -49.58 7.02 -15.04
N LEU A 113 -49.16 8.12 -14.41
CA LEU A 113 -48.49 8.08 -13.10
C LEU A 113 -49.30 8.93 -12.09
N PRO A 114 -49.72 8.37 -10.94
CA PRO A 114 -50.44 9.14 -9.93
C PRO A 114 -49.50 10.09 -9.16
N ASP A 115 -50.06 11.23 -8.74
CA ASP A 115 -49.38 12.29 -7.98
C ASP A 115 -48.66 11.79 -6.70
N PRO A 116 -47.52 12.39 -6.34
CA PRO A 116 -46.71 11.95 -5.20
C PRO A 116 -47.32 12.38 -3.85
N PRO A 117 -47.28 11.52 -2.81
CA PRO A 117 -47.74 11.92 -1.48
C PRO A 117 -46.74 12.85 -0.77
N ALA A 118 -47.31 13.70 0.07
CA ALA A 118 -46.70 14.87 0.70
C ALA A 118 -45.43 14.64 1.53
N LYS A 119 -44.60 15.70 1.54
CA LYS A 119 -43.32 15.90 2.21
C LYS A 119 -43.25 15.33 3.64
N ARG A 120 -42.51 14.22 3.82
CA ARG A 120 -41.99 13.77 5.13
C ARG A 120 -40.59 14.32 5.38
N LYS A 121 -40.40 14.95 6.54
CA LYS A 121 -39.14 15.54 7.04
C LYS A 121 -37.96 14.57 6.88
N ARG A 122 -36.91 15.02 6.17
CA ARG A 122 -35.64 14.29 5.98
C ARG A 122 -34.99 13.97 7.33
N LYS A 123 -35.02 12.70 7.75
CA LYS A 123 -34.07 12.19 8.75
C LYS A 123 -32.76 11.87 8.04
N ARG A 124 -31.64 12.35 8.61
CA ARG A 124 -30.27 12.04 8.17
C ARG A 124 -30.08 10.52 8.12
N PRO A 125 -29.48 9.92 7.08
CA PRO A 125 -29.21 8.50 7.08
C PRO A 125 -28.13 8.20 8.12
N ALA A 126 -28.47 7.37 9.10
CA ALA A 126 -27.50 6.72 9.98
C ALA A 126 -26.75 5.68 9.13
N ILE A 127 -25.56 6.05 8.66
CA ILE A 127 -24.66 5.14 7.94
C ILE A 127 -23.84 4.41 9.01
N PHE A 128 -23.81 3.07 8.92
CA PHE A 128 -23.25 2.08 9.86
C PHE A 128 -24.15 1.62 11.02
N GLU A 129 -25.21 0.87 10.71
CA GLU A 129 -25.76 -0.11 11.66
C GLU A 129 -25.76 -1.51 11.05
N ASP A 130 -25.58 -2.49 11.94
CA ASP A 130 -24.96 -3.79 11.70
C ASP A 130 -25.73 -4.71 10.74
N VAL A 131 -25.06 -5.16 9.67
CA VAL A 131 -25.48 -6.35 8.91
C VAL A 131 -24.70 -7.54 9.45
N VAL A 132 -25.34 -8.32 10.34
CA VAL A 132 -24.81 -9.59 10.86
C VAL A 132 -25.72 -10.72 10.38
N ARG A 133 -25.12 -11.72 9.72
CA ARG A 133 -25.76 -13.00 9.35
C ARG A 133 -26.37 -13.69 10.57
N ALA A 134 -27.49 -14.38 10.34
CA ALA A 134 -28.29 -15.13 11.30
C ALA A 134 -27.46 -16.00 12.27
N GLY A 135 -27.23 -15.44 13.45
CA GLY A 135 -26.81 -16.11 14.68
C GLY A 135 -27.45 -15.33 15.83
N LYS A 136 -27.67 -15.98 16.99
CA LYS A 136 -28.31 -15.35 18.15
C LYS A 136 -27.74 -13.92 18.37
N PRO A 137 -28.58 -12.88 18.48
CA PRO A 137 -28.11 -11.52 18.59
C PRO A 137 -27.14 -11.43 19.78
N PRO A 138 -25.94 -10.84 19.60
CA PRO A 138 -24.99 -10.73 20.68
C PRO A 138 -25.63 -9.93 21.80
N THR A 139 -25.48 -10.39 23.06
CA THR A 139 -25.92 -9.63 24.23
C THR A 139 -25.36 -8.21 24.15
N GLY A 140 -26.07 -7.21 24.68
CA GLY A 140 -25.70 -5.79 24.53
C GLY A 140 -24.26 -5.47 24.96
N ALA A 141 -23.69 -6.24 25.88
CA ALA A 141 -22.29 -6.13 26.29
C ALA A 141 -21.29 -6.54 25.19
N HIS A 142 -21.56 -7.64 24.46
CA HIS A 142 -20.71 -8.11 23.36
C HIS A 142 -20.72 -7.17 22.16
N SER A 143 -21.88 -6.58 21.84
CA SER A 143 -21.99 -5.57 20.78
C SER A 143 -21.14 -4.33 21.08
N ARG A 144 -21.27 -3.78 22.31
CA ARG A 144 -20.46 -2.62 22.75
C ARG A 144 -18.96 -2.91 22.72
N SER A 145 -18.55 -4.11 23.16
CA SER A 145 -17.14 -4.51 23.14
C SER A 145 -16.58 -4.58 21.71
N ARG A 146 -17.35 -5.15 20.76
CA ARG A 146 -16.97 -5.18 19.33
C ARG A 146 -16.87 -3.77 18.75
N ALA A 147 -17.83 -2.89 19.04
CA ALA A 147 -17.80 -1.50 18.58
C ALA A 147 -16.58 -0.75 19.11
N ARG A 148 -16.25 -0.90 20.40
CA ARG A 148 -15.03 -0.33 21.02
C ARG A 148 -13.76 -0.84 20.34
N ARG A 149 -13.69 -2.15 20.03
CA ARG A 149 -12.56 -2.74 19.30
C ARG A 149 -12.44 -2.15 17.89
N ARG A 150 -13.54 -2.08 17.14
CA ARG A 150 -13.57 -1.48 15.79
C ARG A 150 -13.09 -0.03 15.81
N HIS A 151 -13.59 0.75 16.76
CA HIS A 151 -13.19 2.15 16.93
C HIS A 151 -11.71 2.28 17.27
N ARG A 152 -11.21 1.46 18.22
CA ARG A 152 -9.78 1.45 18.58
C ARG A 152 -8.90 1.11 17.39
N ILE A 153 -9.25 0.10 16.59
CA ILE A 153 -8.49 -0.27 15.39
C ILE A 153 -8.51 0.88 14.38
N ALA A 154 -9.65 1.54 14.19
CA ALA A 154 -9.75 2.65 13.25
C ALA A 154 -8.87 3.85 13.65
N THR A 155 -8.74 4.14 14.94
CA THR A 155 -7.98 5.31 15.44
C THR A 155 -6.52 5.01 15.75
N GLN A 156 -6.22 3.82 16.28
CA GLN A 156 -4.89 3.45 16.78
C GLN A 156 -4.17 2.43 15.88
N GLY A 157 -4.86 1.83 14.91
CA GLY A 157 -4.34 0.73 14.11
C GLY A 157 -4.55 -0.64 14.76
N HIS A 158 -4.14 -1.68 14.06
CA HIS A 158 -4.18 -3.05 14.58
C HIS A 158 -3.10 -3.24 15.65
N SER A 159 -3.49 -3.94 16.72
CA SER A 159 -2.57 -4.44 17.73
C SER A 159 -2.63 -5.97 17.68
N VAL A 160 -1.49 -6.57 17.37
CA VAL A 160 -1.34 -8.02 17.29
C VAL A 160 -0.99 -8.55 18.68
N LYS A 161 -1.79 -9.49 19.20
CA LYS A 161 -1.49 -10.11 20.49
C LYS A 161 -0.20 -10.94 20.38
N PRO A 162 0.70 -10.90 21.39
CA PRO A 162 1.94 -11.69 21.37
C PRO A 162 1.71 -13.17 21.06
N SER A 163 0.75 -13.82 21.72
CA SER A 163 0.44 -15.24 21.48
C SER A 163 -0.05 -15.54 20.05
N VAL A 164 -0.75 -14.60 19.42
CA VAL A 164 -1.20 -14.75 18.03
C VAL A 164 -0.03 -14.53 17.06
N LYS A 165 0.83 -13.55 17.35
CA LYS A 165 2.06 -13.31 16.60
C LYS A 165 2.94 -14.56 16.62
N GLU A 166 3.24 -15.08 17.81
CA GLU A 166 4.03 -16.29 18.02
C GLU A 166 3.44 -17.50 17.29
N ALA A 167 2.13 -17.74 17.41
CA ALA A 167 1.47 -18.85 16.73
C ALA A 167 1.57 -18.78 15.20
N ILE A 168 1.51 -17.57 14.62
CA ILE A 168 1.61 -17.38 13.16
C ILE A 168 3.07 -17.44 12.71
N VAL A 169 3.98 -16.77 13.42
CA VAL A 169 5.40 -16.69 13.05
C VAL A 169 6.09 -18.04 13.20
N SER A 170 5.76 -18.83 14.22
CA SER A 170 6.31 -20.19 14.42
C SER A 170 5.91 -21.18 13.32
N GLN A 171 4.78 -20.96 12.65
CA GLN A 171 4.31 -21.78 11.53
C GLN A 171 4.80 -21.27 10.17
N ALA A 172 5.47 -20.12 10.13
CA ALA A 172 5.91 -19.54 8.88
C ALA A 172 7.08 -20.32 8.28
N VAL A 173 7.15 -20.34 6.96
CA VAL A 173 8.20 -21.01 6.19
C VAL A 173 8.98 -19.96 5.40
N PRO A 174 10.09 -19.41 5.95
CA PRO A 174 10.86 -18.39 5.27
C PRO A 174 11.46 -18.90 3.96
N ILE A 175 11.39 -18.07 2.91
CA ILE A 175 12.03 -18.32 1.62
C ILE A 175 13.23 -17.38 1.51
N PRO A 176 14.47 -17.87 1.74
CA PRO A 176 15.66 -17.06 1.59
C PRO A 176 16.02 -16.86 0.11
N ILE A 177 16.39 -15.64 -0.25
CA ILE A 177 16.82 -15.24 -1.60
C ILE A 177 18.27 -14.72 -1.50
N PRO A 178 19.26 -15.63 -1.43
CA PRO A 178 20.62 -15.31 -0.97
C PRO A 178 21.39 -14.35 -1.88
N LYS A 179 21.00 -14.25 -3.16
CA LYS A 179 21.64 -13.35 -4.14
C LYS A 179 20.97 -11.97 -4.23
N PHE A 180 19.88 -11.76 -3.51
CA PHE A 180 19.10 -10.54 -3.59
C PHE A 180 19.33 -9.66 -2.36
N ASP A 181 19.47 -8.36 -2.58
CA ASP A 181 19.59 -7.35 -1.54
C ASP A 181 18.49 -6.32 -1.75
N ALA A 182 17.56 -6.19 -0.80
CA ALA A 182 16.45 -5.25 -0.96
C ALA A 182 16.92 -3.79 -1.09
N SER A 183 18.16 -3.46 -0.68
CA SER A 183 18.71 -2.11 -0.81
C SER A 183 19.01 -1.70 -2.25
N THR A 184 19.17 -2.65 -3.17
CA THR A 184 19.43 -2.38 -4.59
C THR A 184 18.16 -2.11 -5.38
N LEU A 185 16.99 -2.15 -4.74
CA LEU A 185 15.72 -1.92 -5.41
C LEU A 185 15.56 -0.47 -5.91
N PRO A 186 14.89 -0.26 -7.05
CA PRO A 186 14.89 1.02 -7.75
C PRO A 186 13.90 2.04 -7.14
N ALA A 187 14.30 2.72 -6.06
CA ALA A 187 13.59 3.87 -5.51
C ALA A 187 14.03 5.19 -6.18
N ALA A 188 13.09 6.11 -6.43
CA ALA A 188 13.42 7.45 -6.89
C ALA A 188 14.14 8.24 -5.79
N HIS A 189 14.87 9.30 -6.19
CA HIS A 189 15.55 10.16 -5.24
C HIS A 189 14.55 10.77 -4.24
N GLY A 190 14.83 10.64 -2.95
CA GLY A 190 13.90 11.02 -1.88
C GLY A 190 12.88 9.96 -1.48
N ALA A 191 12.81 8.81 -2.14
CA ALA A 191 12.03 7.64 -1.73
C ALA A 191 10.54 7.90 -1.43
N TYR A 192 9.89 8.78 -2.20
CA TYR A 192 8.42 8.94 -2.21
C TYR A 192 7.77 8.39 -3.49
N GLY A 193 8.56 7.79 -4.38
CA GLY A 193 8.11 7.09 -5.59
C GLY A 193 9.17 6.12 -6.07
N GLY A 194 8.77 5.10 -6.82
CA GLY A 194 9.67 4.16 -7.49
C GLY A 194 10.30 4.80 -8.73
N LYS A 195 11.43 4.26 -9.22
CA LYS A 195 11.97 4.69 -10.51
C LYS A 195 11.09 4.17 -11.65
N THR A 196 10.75 5.05 -12.58
CA THR A 196 10.06 4.68 -13.83
C THR A 196 11.01 3.86 -14.70
N GLU A 197 10.51 2.76 -15.31
CA GLU A 197 11.26 2.05 -16.35
C GLU A 197 11.35 2.95 -17.60
N GLN A 198 12.44 2.86 -18.37
CA GLN A 198 12.55 3.63 -19.62
C GLN A 198 11.40 3.30 -20.60
N ARG A 199 10.96 4.26 -21.42
CA ARG A 199 9.80 4.12 -22.31
C ARG A 199 9.92 2.94 -23.30
N ASP A 200 11.13 2.65 -23.77
CA ASP A 200 11.38 1.53 -24.70
C ASP A 200 11.25 0.17 -24.01
N GLU A 201 11.56 0.12 -22.73
CA GLU A 201 11.36 -1.08 -21.91
C GLU A 201 9.88 -1.37 -21.61
N THR A 202 9.00 -0.36 -21.65
CA THR A 202 7.57 -0.52 -21.32
C THR A 202 6.72 -0.91 -22.53
N ARG A 203 7.06 -0.44 -23.74
CA ARG A 203 6.37 -0.81 -24.99
C ARG A 203 6.65 -2.24 -25.44
N ALA A 204 7.88 -2.73 -25.23
CA ALA A 204 8.28 -4.09 -25.61
C ALA A 204 7.79 -5.21 -24.65
N LYS A 205 7.14 -4.88 -23.52
CA LYS A 205 6.82 -5.83 -22.42
C LYS A 205 5.33 -6.13 -22.21
N LYS A 206 4.43 -5.79 -23.15
CA LYS A 206 2.99 -6.19 -23.12
C LYS A 206 2.78 -7.70 -23.42
N LYS A 207 3.56 -8.57 -22.77
CA LYS A 207 3.54 -10.03 -22.94
C LYS A 207 2.80 -10.72 -21.80
N ARG A 208 1.97 -11.70 -22.15
CA ARG A 208 1.43 -12.70 -21.22
C ARG A 208 2.41 -13.87 -21.16
N TRP A 209 2.77 -14.28 -19.95
CA TRP A 209 3.78 -15.32 -19.69
C TRP A 209 3.11 -16.60 -19.22
N ASN A 210 3.78 -17.73 -19.41
CA ASN A 210 3.44 -19.00 -18.75
C ASN A 210 4.58 -19.52 -17.87
N VAL A 211 4.30 -20.54 -17.05
CA VAL A 211 5.27 -21.08 -16.07
C VAL A 211 6.49 -21.68 -16.79
N ALA A 212 6.30 -22.43 -17.87
CA ALA A 212 7.40 -23.09 -18.58
C ALA A 212 8.40 -22.08 -19.15
N GLU A 213 7.92 -20.97 -19.73
CA GLU A 213 8.79 -19.89 -20.21
C GLU A 213 9.60 -19.26 -19.07
N LEU A 214 8.97 -19.01 -17.92
CA LEU A 214 9.64 -18.38 -16.77
C LEU A 214 10.70 -19.32 -16.18
N LEU A 215 10.41 -20.62 -16.07
CA LEU A 215 11.38 -21.62 -15.64
C LEU A 215 12.59 -21.66 -16.59
N ALA A 216 12.36 -21.58 -17.90
CA ALA A 216 13.44 -21.50 -18.89
C ALA A 216 14.30 -20.22 -18.74
N LEU A 217 13.72 -19.12 -18.22
CA LEU A 217 14.43 -17.88 -17.87
C LEU A 217 15.14 -17.92 -16.50
N GLY A 218 15.11 -19.08 -15.84
CA GLY A 218 15.72 -19.30 -14.53
C GLY A 218 14.89 -18.75 -13.36
N PHE A 219 13.57 -18.63 -13.53
CA PHE A 219 12.68 -18.38 -12.41
C PHE A 219 12.51 -19.63 -11.56
N GLN A 220 12.32 -19.43 -10.26
CA GLN A 220 11.97 -20.49 -9.33
C GLN A 220 10.46 -20.49 -9.11
N LEU A 221 9.84 -21.67 -9.29
CA LEU A 221 8.45 -21.90 -8.92
C LEU A 221 8.33 -22.11 -7.42
N ILE A 222 7.49 -21.30 -6.78
CA ILE A 222 7.08 -21.46 -5.38
C ILE A 222 5.66 -22.03 -5.38
N ARG A 223 5.54 -23.26 -4.90
CA ARG A 223 4.24 -23.87 -4.63
C ARG A 223 3.70 -23.37 -3.31
N TRP A 224 2.54 -22.75 -3.32
CA TRP A 224 1.99 -22.09 -2.15
C TRP A 224 0.51 -22.39 -1.99
N ASP A 225 0.15 -22.87 -0.80
CA ASP A 225 -1.21 -23.28 -0.44
C ASP A 225 -2.17 -22.10 -0.20
N GLY A 226 -1.65 -20.87 -0.17
CA GLY A 226 -2.42 -19.66 0.16
C GLY A 226 -2.77 -19.52 1.64
N ARG A 227 -2.25 -20.39 2.51
CA ARG A 227 -2.58 -20.46 3.93
C ARG A 227 -1.36 -20.27 4.81
N THR A 228 -0.33 -21.07 4.58
CA THR A 228 0.89 -21.07 5.39
C THR A 228 1.71 -19.82 5.05
N PRO A 229 2.08 -18.98 6.04
CA PRO A 229 2.85 -17.78 5.75
C PRO A 229 4.26 -18.08 5.22
N HIS A 230 4.67 -17.44 4.14
CA HIS A 230 6.03 -17.54 3.60
C HIS A 230 6.66 -16.15 3.49
N PRO A 231 7.41 -15.69 4.51
CA PRO A 231 8.17 -14.45 4.41
C PRO A 231 9.31 -14.62 3.40
N LEU A 232 9.44 -13.66 2.48
CA LEU A 232 10.53 -13.60 1.51
C LEU A 232 11.68 -12.79 2.11
N VAL A 233 12.83 -13.43 2.22
CA VAL A 233 13.96 -12.93 3.01
C VAL A 233 15.13 -12.64 2.09
N ASP A 234 15.67 -11.42 2.15
CA ASP A 234 16.85 -11.04 1.37
C ASP A 234 18.15 -11.58 2.00
N ARG A 235 19.29 -11.34 1.34
CA ARG A 235 20.61 -11.79 1.82
C ARG A 235 21.01 -11.24 3.19
N THR A 236 20.39 -10.15 3.64
CA THR A 236 20.64 -9.50 4.93
C THR A 236 19.64 -9.93 6.01
N ARG A 237 18.88 -11.00 5.75
CA ARG A 237 17.82 -11.52 6.62
C ARG A 237 16.60 -10.59 6.78
N ARG A 238 16.45 -9.56 5.94
CA ARG A 238 15.28 -8.67 5.96
C ARG A 238 14.10 -9.31 5.24
N ILE A 239 12.93 -9.27 5.86
CA ILE A 239 11.66 -9.63 5.24
C ILE A 239 11.24 -8.46 4.35
N PHE A 240 11.47 -8.58 3.05
CA PHE A 240 11.11 -7.51 2.10
C PHE A 240 9.69 -7.68 1.56
N ALA A 241 9.13 -8.89 1.60
CA ALA A 241 7.76 -9.20 1.21
C ALA A 241 7.27 -10.44 1.97
N VAL A 242 5.97 -10.71 1.98
CA VAL A 242 5.42 -11.92 2.62
C VAL A 242 4.21 -12.45 1.87
N LEU A 243 4.20 -13.77 1.63
CA LEU A 243 3.00 -14.52 1.28
C LEU A 243 2.26 -14.78 2.59
N ALA A 244 1.37 -13.87 2.99
CA ALA A 244 0.81 -13.80 4.34
C ALA A 244 -0.29 -14.85 4.61
N GLY A 245 -0.81 -15.48 3.56
CA GLY A 245 -1.79 -16.55 3.66
C GLY A 245 -3.20 -16.01 3.77
N GLN A 246 -3.96 -16.59 4.68
CA GLN A 246 -5.33 -16.19 4.99
C GLN A 246 -5.60 -16.32 6.49
N PRO A 247 -6.67 -15.72 7.03
CA PRO A 247 -7.08 -15.95 8.40
C PRO A 247 -7.27 -17.44 8.68
N ASN A 248 -6.83 -17.90 9.86
CA ASN A 248 -7.16 -19.22 10.37
C ASN A 248 -8.61 -19.24 10.87
N ASP A 249 -9.55 -19.22 9.93
CA ASP A 249 -10.99 -19.16 10.16
C ASP A 249 -11.71 -19.85 8.99
N ASP A 250 -12.42 -20.94 9.29
CA ASP A 250 -13.11 -21.78 8.30
C ASP A 250 -14.17 -21.01 7.50
N SER A 251 -14.70 -19.93 8.05
CA SER A 251 -15.67 -19.08 7.35
C SER A 251 -15.03 -18.18 6.29
N TYR A 252 -13.70 -18.03 6.27
CA TYR A 252 -13.02 -17.11 5.36
C TYR A 252 -13.13 -17.55 3.90
N ALA A 253 -13.06 -18.85 3.61
CA ALA A 253 -13.25 -19.37 2.25
C ALA A 253 -14.64 -18.98 1.69
N ALA A 254 -15.68 -19.05 2.53
CA ALA A 254 -17.02 -18.60 2.15
C ALA A 254 -17.09 -17.08 1.95
N SER A 255 -16.39 -16.28 2.76
CA SER A 255 -16.26 -14.83 2.56
C SER A 255 -15.58 -14.49 1.23
N ILE A 256 -14.51 -15.19 0.85
CA ILE A 256 -13.82 -14.95 -0.43
C ILE A 256 -14.73 -15.27 -1.61
N LYS A 257 -15.46 -16.39 -1.56
CA LYS A 257 -16.44 -16.74 -2.60
C LYS A 257 -17.56 -15.70 -2.68
N SER A 258 -18.06 -15.24 -1.53
CA SER A 258 -19.11 -14.21 -1.44
C SER A 258 -18.64 -12.85 -1.99
N ALA A 259 -17.46 -12.39 -1.58
CA ALA A 259 -16.83 -11.18 -2.10
C ALA A 259 -16.63 -11.25 -3.62
N TYR A 260 -16.13 -12.39 -4.13
CA TYR A 260 -15.96 -12.62 -5.55
C TYR A 260 -17.29 -12.47 -6.32
N GLN A 261 -18.32 -13.19 -5.89
CA GLN A 261 -19.63 -13.14 -6.55
C GLN A 261 -20.21 -11.73 -6.50
N ARG A 262 -20.07 -11.04 -5.38
CA ARG A 262 -20.59 -9.70 -5.23
C ARG A 262 -19.87 -8.68 -6.12
N ILE A 263 -18.54 -8.74 -6.20
CA ILE A 263 -17.77 -7.90 -7.12
C ILE A 263 -18.19 -8.19 -8.56
N LYS A 264 -18.28 -9.48 -8.93
CA LYS A 264 -18.72 -9.92 -10.27
C LYS A 264 -20.10 -9.35 -10.63
N THR A 265 -21.11 -9.60 -9.80
CA THR A 265 -22.48 -9.13 -10.03
C THR A 265 -22.56 -7.60 -10.14
N LEU A 266 -21.93 -6.86 -9.23
CA LEU A 266 -21.95 -5.41 -9.25
C LEU A 266 -21.24 -4.86 -10.50
N SER A 267 -20.12 -5.45 -10.89
CA SER A 267 -19.37 -5.04 -12.09
C SER A 267 -20.11 -5.35 -13.39
N ALA A 268 -20.91 -6.42 -13.45
CA ALA A 268 -21.68 -6.78 -14.63
C ALA A 268 -22.77 -5.75 -14.97
N SER A 269 -23.29 -5.05 -13.96
CA SER A 269 -24.24 -3.94 -14.16
C SER A 269 -23.58 -2.60 -14.50
N ALA A 270 -22.24 -2.52 -14.48
CA ALA A 270 -21.50 -1.29 -14.74
C ALA A 270 -20.92 -1.27 -16.15
N TYR A 271 -21.08 -0.13 -16.83
CA TYR A 271 -20.41 0.13 -18.10
C TYR A 271 -18.96 0.58 -17.86
N PHE A 272 -18.02 -0.08 -18.53
CA PHE A 272 -16.61 0.29 -18.53
C PHE A 272 -16.15 0.68 -19.95
N PRO A 273 -15.87 1.97 -20.21
CA PRO A 273 -15.31 2.43 -21.48
C PRO A 273 -14.02 1.69 -21.85
N ALA A 274 -13.69 1.63 -23.14
CA ALA A 274 -12.46 0.97 -23.62
C ALA A 274 -11.20 1.52 -22.95
N ALA A 275 -11.12 2.84 -22.72
CA ALA A 275 -10.01 3.49 -22.01
C ALA A 275 -9.81 2.98 -20.57
N MET A 276 -10.89 2.56 -19.89
CA MET A 276 -10.78 1.93 -18.56
C MET A 276 -10.41 0.45 -18.62
N ARG A 277 -10.59 -0.20 -19.78
CA ARG A 277 -10.28 -1.61 -20.01
C ARG A 277 -8.90 -1.85 -20.59
N ARG A 278 -8.27 -0.81 -21.16
CA ARG A 278 -6.98 -0.87 -21.83
C ARG A 278 -6.04 0.14 -21.19
N HIS A 279 -5.16 -0.34 -20.32
CA HIS A 279 -4.23 0.52 -19.59
C HIS A 279 -2.85 -0.12 -19.48
N ARG A 280 -1.85 0.65 -19.03
CA ARG A 280 -0.43 0.25 -18.94
C ARG A 280 -0.19 -1.09 -18.23
N ARG A 281 -1.09 -1.47 -17.31
CA ARG A 281 -0.98 -2.68 -16.49
C ARG A 281 -1.66 -3.89 -17.12
N GLY A 282 -2.52 -3.75 -18.13
CA GLY A 282 -3.23 -4.89 -18.69
C GLY A 282 -4.52 -4.53 -19.43
N LEU A 283 -5.21 -5.60 -19.83
CA LEU A 283 -6.47 -5.56 -20.58
C LEU A 283 -7.63 -6.01 -19.68
N PHE A 284 -8.02 -5.16 -18.73
CA PHE A 284 -9.13 -5.40 -17.81
C PHE A 284 -9.64 -4.07 -17.25
N ALA A 285 -10.88 -4.03 -16.74
CA ALA A 285 -11.40 -2.85 -16.07
C ALA A 285 -10.85 -2.74 -14.64
N ALA A 286 -10.48 -1.54 -14.21
CA ALA A 286 -10.05 -1.29 -12.83
C ALA A 286 -10.65 0.00 -12.28
N ILE A 287 -11.02 -0.02 -11.00
CA ILE A 287 -11.43 1.18 -10.25
C ILE A 287 -10.53 1.33 -9.03
N ASN A 288 -9.95 2.53 -8.86
CA ASN A 288 -9.21 2.91 -7.67
C ASN A 288 -10.09 3.79 -6.78
N VAL A 289 -10.08 3.54 -5.48
CA VAL A 289 -10.86 4.28 -4.47
C VAL A 289 -9.95 4.71 -3.33
N GLY A 290 -10.20 5.88 -2.78
CA GLY A 290 -9.51 6.38 -1.59
C GLY A 290 -8.73 7.66 -1.80
N LEU A 291 -7.87 7.94 -0.82
CA LEU A 291 -7.07 9.15 -0.74
C LEU A 291 -5.83 9.02 -1.61
N ASN A 292 -5.70 9.95 -2.54
CA ASN A 292 -4.51 10.06 -3.37
C ASN A 292 -3.92 11.47 -3.23
N PHE A 293 -2.60 11.55 -3.44
CA PHE A 293 -1.92 12.82 -3.57
C PHE A 293 -0.74 12.65 -4.52
N GLY A 294 -0.84 13.33 -5.66
CA GLY A 294 0.13 13.29 -6.74
C GLY A 294 -0.22 14.33 -7.80
N LYS A 295 0.71 14.55 -8.74
CA LYS A 295 0.64 15.37 -9.96
C LYS A 295 -0.24 16.62 -9.92
N GLY A 296 0.38 17.77 -9.67
CA GLY A 296 -0.25 19.09 -9.77
C GLY A 296 -1.35 19.38 -8.74
N ALA A 297 -1.77 18.38 -7.95
CA ALA A 297 -2.68 18.58 -6.84
C ALA A 297 -2.03 19.44 -5.76
N THR A 298 -2.77 20.42 -5.28
CA THR A 298 -2.34 21.32 -4.20
C THR A 298 -2.64 20.75 -2.81
N ALA A 299 -3.52 19.75 -2.71
CA ALA A 299 -3.84 19.05 -1.47
C ALA A 299 -4.29 17.59 -1.74
N PRO A 300 -4.15 16.67 -0.77
CA PRO A 300 -4.69 15.32 -0.85
C PRO A 300 -6.21 15.32 -1.02
N ALA A 301 -6.72 14.44 -1.87
CA ALA A 301 -8.14 14.32 -2.15
C ALA A 301 -8.56 12.87 -2.38
N TRP A 302 -9.86 12.62 -2.25
CA TRP A 302 -10.46 11.37 -2.70
C TRP A 302 -10.46 11.29 -4.22
N LEU A 303 -10.13 10.11 -4.75
CA LEU A 303 -10.22 9.83 -6.19
C LEU A 303 -11.66 10.01 -6.68
N ASP A 304 -11.81 10.82 -7.73
CA ASP A 304 -13.08 11.01 -8.42
C ASP A 304 -13.34 9.82 -9.36
N ASN A 305 -14.31 9.00 -8.98
CA ASN A 305 -14.76 7.85 -9.77
C ASN A 305 -15.92 8.18 -10.70
N LYS A 306 -16.35 9.44 -10.80
CA LYS A 306 -17.42 9.92 -11.68
C LYS A 306 -18.64 9.00 -11.60
N ASN A 307 -19.06 8.43 -12.73
CA ASN A 307 -20.21 7.54 -12.87
C ASN A 307 -20.08 6.21 -12.11
N HIS A 308 -18.87 5.82 -11.69
CA HIS A 308 -18.63 4.60 -10.93
C HIS A 308 -18.67 4.82 -9.41
N THR A 309 -18.92 6.03 -8.93
CA THR A 309 -19.06 6.33 -7.50
C THR A 309 -20.11 5.46 -6.77
N PRO A 310 -21.30 5.19 -7.34
CA PRO A 310 -22.27 4.29 -6.72
C PRO A 310 -21.76 2.85 -6.60
N LEU A 311 -21.07 2.34 -7.63
CA LEU A 311 -20.44 1.01 -7.62
C LEU A 311 -19.36 0.93 -6.54
N ALA A 312 -18.45 1.90 -6.52
CA ALA A 312 -17.39 2.00 -5.52
C ALA A 312 -17.96 2.03 -4.08
N THR A 313 -19.02 2.81 -3.85
CA THR A 313 -19.68 2.92 -2.55
C THR A 313 -20.24 1.57 -2.09
N GLN A 314 -20.90 0.83 -2.98
CA GLN A 314 -21.42 -0.51 -2.66
C GLN A 314 -20.29 -1.51 -2.35
N LEU A 315 -19.22 -1.50 -3.15
CA LEU A 315 -18.05 -2.36 -2.92
C LEU A 315 -17.36 -2.07 -1.59
N LEU A 316 -17.24 -0.80 -1.21
CA LEU A 316 -16.65 -0.39 0.08
C LEU A 316 -17.52 -0.75 1.28
N ALA A 317 -18.84 -0.89 1.09
CA ALA A 317 -19.78 -1.30 2.12
C ALA A 317 -19.88 -2.83 2.28
N GLU A 318 -19.29 -3.62 1.38
CA GLU A 318 -19.44 -5.08 1.42
C GLU A 318 -18.70 -5.72 2.60
N PRO A 319 -19.39 -6.46 3.50
CA PRO A 319 -18.77 -7.03 4.69
C PRO A 319 -17.58 -7.94 4.41
N ASP A 320 -17.64 -8.74 3.34
CA ASP A 320 -16.57 -9.67 2.99
C ASP A 320 -15.35 -8.94 2.40
N VAL A 321 -15.56 -7.84 1.67
CA VAL A 321 -14.48 -6.96 1.21
C VAL A 321 -13.85 -6.21 2.38
N ILE A 322 -14.66 -5.70 3.32
CA ILE A 322 -14.16 -5.09 4.57
C ILE A 322 -13.32 -6.10 5.36
N ARG A 323 -13.75 -7.36 5.42
CA ARG A 323 -13.00 -8.44 6.10
C ARG A 323 -11.64 -8.66 5.47
N MET A 324 -11.57 -8.73 4.13
CA MET A 324 -10.31 -8.82 3.39
C MET A 324 -9.40 -7.62 3.67
N ALA A 325 -9.96 -6.41 3.61
CA ALA A 325 -9.23 -5.18 3.85
C ALA A 325 -8.59 -5.13 5.25
N ASN A 326 -9.35 -5.56 6.26
CA ASN A 326 -8.90 -5.63 7.64
C ASN A 326 -7.82 -6.69 7.84
N PHE A 327 -7.94 -7.85 7.18
CA PHE A 327 -6.92 -8.89 7.26
C PHE A 327 -5.58 -8.42 6.70
N ALA A 328 -5.58 -7.71 5.57
CA ALA A 328 -4.35 -7.15 5.01
C ALA A 328 -3.65 -6.18 5.97
N SER A 329 -4.42 -5.30 6.63
CA SER A 329 -3.90 -4.36 7.63
C SER A 329 -3.36 -5.09 8.87
N PHE A 330 -4.03 -6.15 9.31
CA PHE A 330 -3.54 -7.02 10.39
C PHE A 330 -2.22 -7.72 10.02
N ALA A 331 -2.15 -8.32 8.83
CA ALA A 331 -0.96 -9.00 8.35
C ALA A 331 0.22 -8.03 8.23
N PHE A 332 -0.01 -6.80 7.76
CA PHE A 332 1.01 -5.77 7.72
C PHE A 332 1.52 -5.43 9.14
N ALA A 333 0.61 -5.20 10.10
CA ALA A 333 0.98 -4.96 11.49
C ALA A 333 1.79 -6.09 12.13
N LEU A 334 1.55 -7.34 11.70
CA LEU A 334 2.25 -8.52 12.19
C LEU A 334 3.67 -8.63 11.61
N TRP A 335 3.79 -8.52 10.29
CA TRP A 335 5.04 -8.84 9.56
C TRP A 335 6.02 -7.66 9.48
N ALA A 336 5.52 -6.42 9.49
CA ALA A 336 6.35 -5.22 9.45
C ALA A 336 5.83 -4.15 10.43
N PRO A 337 5.84 -4.41 11.76
CA PRO A 337 5.26 -3.52 12.77
C PRO A 337 5.84 -2.11 12.77
N ARG A 338 7.14 -1.94 12.51
CA ARG A 338 7.80 -0.61 12.43
C ARG A 338 7.26 0.20 11.24
N LEU A 339 7.22 -0.42 10.07
CA LEU A 339 6.67 0.21 8.86
C LEU A 339 5.15 0.44 8.97
N TYR A 340 4.42 -0.48 9.59
CA TYR A 340 3.00 -0.31 9.88
C TYR A 340 2.76 0.91 10.78
N ALA A 341 3.60 1.10 11.81
CA ALA A 341 3.51 2.25 12.70
C ALA A 341 3.71 3.58 11.94
N LEU A 342 4.62 3.64 10.96
CA LEU A 342 4.77 4.80 10.08
C LEU A 342 3.46 5.11 9.34
N TYR A 343 2.79 4.11 8.77
CA TYR A 343 1.51 4.31 8.10
C TYR A 343 0.41 4.77 9.05
N VAL A 344 0.38 4.24 10.28
CA VAL A 344 -0.57 4.67 11.32
C VAL A 344 -0.33 6.13 11.71
N ASP A 345 0.93 6.52 11.94
CA ASP A 345 1.30 7.89 12.28
C ASP A 345 0.95 8.87 11.15
N ASN A 346 1.34 8.56 9.92
CA ASN A 346 1.01 9.36 8.74
C ASN A 346 -0.51 9.59 8.62
N ASN A 347 -1.30 8.53 8.78
CA ASN A 347 -2.75 8.63 8.75
C ASN A 347 -3.33 9.48 9.90
N LYS A 348 -2.76 9.37 11.11
CA LYS A 348 -3.20 10.19 12.26
C LYS A 348 -2.92 11.65 11.99
N ARG A 349 -1.70 11.99 11.58
CA ARG A 349 -1.28 13.37 11.26
C ARG A 349 -2.16 13.96 10.15
N LEU A 350 -2.39 13.20 9.08
CA LEU A 350 -3.26 13.63 7.98
C LEU A 350 -4.71 13.84 8.44
N HIS A 351 -5.27 12.93 9.24
CA HIS A 351 -6.64 13.08 9.73
C HIS A 351 -6.79 14.21 10.74
N THR A 352 -5.80 14.44 11.60
CA THR A 352 -5.78 15.58 12.53
C THR A 352 -5.76 16.90 11.78
N HIS A 353 -4.92 17.01 10.74
CA HIS A 353 -4.85 18.21 9.92
C HIS A 353 -6.10 18.40 9.04
N SER A 354 -6.64 17.31 8.49
CA SER A 354 -7.77 17.32 7.56
C SER A 354 -8.81 16.25 7.93
N PRO A 355 -9.71 16.53 8.90
CA PRO A 355 -10.66 15.54 9.43
C PRO A 355 -11.69 15.02 8.41
N HIS A 356 -11.86 15.74 7.30
CA HIS A 356 -12.74 15.35 6.20
C HIS A 356 -12.13 14.25 5.32
N LEU A 357 -10.80 14.09 5.32
CA LEU A 357 -10.11 13.01 4.61
C LEU A 357 -10.28 11.70 5.37
N ARG A 358 -10.88 10.72 4.70
CA ARG A 358 -11.18 9.39 5.25
C ARG A 358 -10.50 8.31 4.42
N ARG A 359 -10.10 7.21 5.05
CA ARG A 359 -9.64 6.01 4.34
C ARG A 359 -10.83 5.22 3.77
N PRO A 360 -10.66 4.44 2.69
CA PRO A 360 -11.70 3.56 2.15
C PRO A 360 -12.27 2.59 3.18
N PHE A 361 -11.39 2.01 3.99
CA PHE A 361 -11.76 1.11 5.07
C PHE A 361 -11.22 1.67 6.38
N PRO A 362 -12.08 2.06 7.34
CA PRO A 362 -11.63 2.69 8.58
C PRO A 362 -10.60 1.88 9.37
N GLN A 363 -10.68 0.55 9.32
CA GLN A 363 -9.78 -0.37 10.01
C GLN A 363 -8.59 -0.85 9.14
N SER A 364 -8.48 -0.38 7.90
CA SER A 364 -7.30 -0.59 7.07
C SER A 364 -6.33 0.57 7.23
N VAL A 365 -5.03 0.29 7.18
CA VAL A 365 -3.98 1.31 7.24
C VAL A 365 -3.72 1.97 5.87
N PHE A 366 -4.19 1.34 4.80
CA PHE A 366 -3.98 1.82 3.44
C PHE A 366 -4.91 2.98 3.10
N ALA A 367 -4.37 3.96 2.36
CA ALA A 367 -5.10 5.15 1.96
C ALA A 367 -5.96 4.93 0.71
N CYS A 368 -5.61 3.95 -0.12
CA CYS A 368 -6.29 3.57 -1.35
C CYS A 368 -6.52 2.06 -1.46
N ALA A 369 -7.47 1.69 -2.31
CA ALA A 369 -7.70 0.34 -2.77
C ALA A 369 -8.00 0.31 -4.27
N ALA A 370 -7.74 -0.83 -4.92
CA ALA A 370 -8.19 -1.08 -6.29
C ALA A 370 -9.02 -2.35 -6.39
N PHE A 371 -10.08 -2.27 -7.17
CA PHE A 371 -10.85 -3.41 -7.66
C PHE A 371 -10.48 -3.65 -9.11
N ASN A 372 -9.82 -4.77 -9.40
CA ASN A 372 -9.49 -5.20 -10.75
C ASN A 372 -10.55 -6.20 -11.19
N PHE A 373 -11.41 -5.82 -12.12
CA PHE A 373 -12.59 -6.57 -12.52
C PHE A 373 -12.29 -7.62 -13.58
N GLY A 374 -13.03 -8.72 -13.51
CA GLY A 374 -12.81 -9.92 -14.30
C GLY A 374 -13.38 -9.87 -15.72
N PRO A 375 -13.51 -11.04 -16.37
CA PRO A 375 -13.43 -12.38 -15.77
C PRO A 375 -12.01 -12.92 -15.58
N ARG A 376 -11.00 -12.44 -16.31
CA ARG A 376 -9.64 -13.03 -16.33
C ARG A 376 -8.54 -11.97 -16.19
N VAL A 377 -8.45 -11.36 -15.01
CA VAL A 377 -7.44 -10.30 -14.74
C VAL A 377 -6.02 -10.85 -14.93
N CYS A 378 -5.35 -10.34 -15.95
CA CYS A 378 -3.94 -10.60 -16.24
C CYS A 378 -3.21 -9.27 -16.40
N THR A 379 -2.14 -9.09 -15.64
CA THR A 379 -1.31 -7.89 -15.69
C THR A 379 -0.06 -8.11 -16.54
N PHE A 380 0.37 -7.05 -17.22
CA PHE A 380 1.72 -6.96 -17.80
C PHE A 380 2.73 -6.63 -16.71
N LYS A 381 4.03 -6.84 -16.98
CA LYS A 381 5.11 -6.45 -16.06
C LYS A 381 5.02 -4.95 -15.78
N HIS A 382 4.96 -4.57 -14.50
CA HIS A 382 4.94 -3.16 -14.09
C HIS A 382 5.46 -2.96 -12.66
N ARG A 383 5.70 -1.69 -12.32
CA ARG A 383 5.85 -1.20 -10.95
C ARG A 383 4.77 -0.15 -10.68
N ASP A 384 4.30 -0.07 -9.44
CA ASP A 384 3.38 0.97 -9.01
C ASP A 384 4.16 2.17 -8.48
N VAL A 385 4.87 2.85 -9.38
CA VAL A 385 5.87 3.88 -9.04
C VAL A 385 5.35 5.05 -8.20
N CYS A 386 4.04 5.27 -8.13
CA CYS A 386 3.45 6.32 -7.27
C CYS A 386 3.31 5.90 -5.80
N ASN A 387 3.45 4.61 -5.48
CA ASN A 387 3.35 4.10 -4.11
C ASN A 387 4.64 4.39 -3.33
N LEU A 388 4.55 4.34 -2.00
CA LEU A 388 5.73 4.47 -1.14
C LEU A 388 6.74 3.34 -1.47
N PRO A 389 8.00 3.65 -1.87
CA PRO A 389 9.00 2.68 -2.35
C PRO A 389 9.33 1.54 -1.41
N PHE A 390 9.54 1.86 -0.13
CA PHE A 390 9.77 0.89 0.94
C PHE A 390 8.45 0.56 1.65
N GLY A 391 7.34 1.15 1.23
CA GLY A 391 6.01 0.81 1.71
C GLY A 391 5.54 -0.52 1.13
N TRP A 392 4.63 -1.20 1.81
CA TRP A 392 3.99 -2.39 1.26
C TRP A 392 2.64 -2.08 0.65
N CYS A 393 2.25 -2.91 -0.31
CA CYS A 393 0.91 -2.97 -0.88
C CYS A 393 0.37 -4.38 -0.66
N ALA A 394 -0.95 -4.48 -0.45
CA ALA A 394 -1.65 -5.74 -0.29
C ALA A 394 -2.26 -6.16 -1.61
N ILE A 395 -2.04 -7.42 -2.00
CA ILE A 395 -2.64 -8.03 -3.18
C ILE A 395 -3.40 -9.27 -2.71
N GLN A 396 -4.67 -9.37 -3.07
CA GLN A 396 -5.51 -10.52 -2.78
C GLN A 396 -6.16 -11.04 -4.07
N SER A 397 -6.04 -12.35 -4.28
CA SER A 397 -6.62 -13.05 -5.42
C SER A 397 -8.03 -13.55 -5.07
N LEU A 398 -8.97 -13.47 -6.01
CA LEU A 398 -10.30 -14.07 -5.87
C LEU A 398 -10.72 -14.72 -7.19
N GLY A 399 -11.70 -15.64 -7.12
CA GLY A 399 -12.26 -16.30 -8.29
C GLY A 399 -12.32 -17.81 -8.14
N ASN A 400 -12.56 -18.49 -9.25
CA ASN A 400 -12.60 -19.94 -9.35
C ASN A 400 -11.62 -20.38 -10.44
N PHE A 401 -10.43 -20.80 -10.01
CA PHE A 401 -9.34 -21.21 -10.89
C PHE A 401 -8.37 -22.15 -10.14
N ASP A 402 -7.65 -22.96 -10.89
CA ASP A 402 -6.58 -23.84 -10.43
C ASP A 402 -5.25 -23.05 -10.35
N ALA A 403 -4.86 -22.71 -9.13
CA ALA A 403 -3.66 -21.92 -8.87
C ALA A 403 -2.35 -22.61 -9.27
N GLN A 404 -2.37 -23.94 -9.49
CA GLN A 404 -1.22 -24.71 -9.96
C GLN A 404 -1.06 -24.61 -11.49
N LYS A 405 -2.10 -24.20 -12.22
CA LYS A 405 -2.11 -24.15 -13.68
C LYS A 405 -2.17 -22.73 -14.24
N GLY A 406 -2.59 -21.75 -13.45
CA GLY A 406 -2.72 -20.36 -13.89
C GLY A 406 -2.77 -19.37 -12.74
N GLY A 407 -2.84 -18.07 -13.05
CA GLY A 407 -3.04 -17.02 -12.04
C GLY A 407 -1.85 -16.75 -11.10
N HIS A 408 -0.68 -17.35 -11.36
CA HIS A 408 0.52 -17.19 -10.56
C HIS A 408 0.97 -15.73 -10.48
N LEU A 409 1.51 -15.30 -9.34
CA LEU A 409 2.19 -14.01 -9.22
C LEU A 409 3.65 -14.16 -9.68
N ILE A 410 4.12 -13.21 -10.48
CA ILE A 410 5.52 -13.14 -10.93
C ILE A 410 6.19 -11.97 -10.20
N LEU A 411 7.32 -12.23 -9.54
CA LEU A 411 8.20 -11.23 -8.96
C LEU A 411 9.51 -11.21 -9.75
N TRP A 412 9.68 -10.21 -10.60
CA TRP A 412 10.71 -10.19 -11.62
C TRP A 412 12.11 -10.00 -11.06
N ASP A 413 12.30 -9.07 -10.12
CA ASP A 413 13.62 -8.72 -9.57
C ASP A 413 14.25 -9.86 -8.76
N VAL A 414 13.43 -10.77 -8.26
CA VAL A 414 13.86 -11.95 -7.47
C VAL A 414 13.67 -13.27 -8.21
N LYS A 415 13.25 -13.21 -9.49
CA LYS A 415 12.98 -14.37 -10.34
C LYS A 415 12.09 -15.44 -9.68
N LEU A 416 11.00 -15.03 -9.04
CA LEU A 416 10.02 -15.96 -8.47
C LEU A 416 8.74 -15.99 -9.31
N VAL A 417 8.19 -17.18 -9.50
CA VAL A 417 6.82 -17.41 -9.97
C VAL A 417 6.08 -18.20 -8.90
N ILE A 418 4.96 -17.70 -8.42
CA ILE A 418 4.34 -18.13 -7.17
C ILE A 418 2.90 -18.55 -7.45
N GLU A 419 2.55 -19.80 -7.12
CA GLU A 419 1.14 -20.23 -7.12
C GLU A 419 0.35 -19.31 -6.19
N PHE A 420 -0.70 -18.64 -6.71
CA PHE A 420 -1.40 -17.61 -5.95
C PHE A 420 -2.91 -17.90 -5.88
N PRO A 421 -3.33 -18.80 -4.97
CA PRO A 421 -4.72 -19.25 -4.88
C PRO A 421 -5.68 -18.16 -4.41
N ALA A 422 -6.95 -18.34 -4.74
CA ALA A 422 -8.04 -17.48 -4.29
C ALA A 422 -8.09 -17.42 -2.75
N GLY A 423 -8.21 -16.20 -2.21
CA GLY A 423 -8.24 -15.92 -0.78
C GLY A 423 -6.88 -15.60 -0.16
N GLY A 424 -5.79 -16.00 -0.82
CA GLY A 424 -4.44 -15.69 -0.38
C GLY A 424 -4.16 -14.18 -0.39
N LEU A 425 -3.30 -13.74 0.52
CA LEU A 425 -2.79 -12.38 0.63
C LEU A 425 -1.28 -12.37 0.43
N ILE A 426 -0.78 -11.44 -0.39
CA ILE A 426 0.64 -11.12 -0.51
C ILE A 426 0.84 -9.64 -0.17
N LEU A 427 1.85 -9.35 0.65
CA LEU A 427 2.32 -7.99 0.94
C LEU A 427 3.71 -7.80 0.34
N LEU A 428 3.89 -6.77 -0.49
CA LEU A 428 5.17 -6.48 -1.15
C LEU A 428 5.36 -4.99 -1.46
N PRO A 429 6.60 -4.52 -1.67
CA PRO A 429 6.89 -3.15 -2.07
C PRO A 429 6.67 -2.94 -3.56
N SER A 430 5.42 -2.69 -3.94
CA SER A 430 4.98 -2.72 -5.35
C SER A 430 5.53 -1.58 -6.21
N ALA A 431 6.00 -0.51 -5.57
CA ALA A 431 6.69 0.60 -6.22
C ALA A 431 8.10 0.22 -6.71
N THR A 432 8.74 -0.77 -6.11
CA THR A 432 10.15 -1.10 -6.38
C THR A 432 10.36 -2.53 -6.89
N ILE A 433 9.49 -3.48 -6.51
CA ILE A 433 9.45 -4.82 -7.10
C ILE A 433 8.56 -4.81 -8.34
N ALA A 434 9.14 -5.07 -9.50
CA ALA A 434 8.40 -5.32 -10.72
C ALA A 434 7.63 -6.63 -10.60
N HIS A 435 6.34 -6.58 -10.92
CA HIS A 435 5.45 -7.70 -10.76
C HIS A 435 4.41 -7.77 -11.88
N SER A 436 3.86 -8.96 -12.07
CA SER A 436 2.74 -9.26 -12.97
C SER A 436 2.09 -10.57 -12.57
N ASN A 437 1.12 -11.06 -13.34
CA ASN A 437 0.57 -12.39 -13.14
C ASN A 437 0.38 -13.15 -14.45
N ILE A 438 0.41 -14.48 -14.36
CA ILE A 438 0.09 -15.39 -15.46
C ILE A 438 -1.44 -15.38 -15.67
N PRO A 439 -1.93 -15.55 -16.92
CA PRO A 439 -3.34 -15.82 -17.18
C PRO A 439 -3.86 -17.05 -16.40
N VAL A 440 -5.16 -17.10 -16.15
CA VAL A 440 -5.83 -18.35 -15.76
C VAL A 440 -6.15 -19.18 -17.00
N GLN A 441 -6.52 -20.45 -16.83
CA GLN A 441 -6.90 -21.31 -17.95
C GLN A 441 -8.19 -20.82 -18.62
N ASP A 442 -8.49 -21.35 -19.80
CA ASP A 442 -9.77 -21.09 -20.45
C ASP A 442 -10.94 -21.62 -19.62
N GLY A 443 -12.01 -20.81 -19.54
CA GLY A 443 -13.17 -21.10 -18.70
C GLY A 443 -13.01 -20.76 -17.21
N GLU A 444 -11.79 -20.45 -16.74
CA GLU A 444 -11.55 -20.04 -15.36
C GLU A 444 -11.78 -18.55 -15.15
N GLU A 445 -12.06 -18.16 -13.91
CA GLU A 445 -12.30 -16.77 -13.54
C GLU A 445 -11.39 -16.32 -12.41
N ARG A 446 -10.75 -15.16 -12.58
CA ARG A 446 -9.87 -14.53 -11.59
C ARG A 446 -9.99 -13.01 -11.62
N ILE A 447 -10.16 -12.45 -10.43
CA ILE A 447 -10.08 -11.01 -10.16
C ILE A 447 -9.07 -10.75 -9.06
N SER A 448 -8.78 -9.48 -8.78
CA SER A 448 -7.97 -9.13 -7.63
C SER A 448 -8.47 -7.87 -6.93
N PHE A 449 -8.26 -7.85 -5.62
CA PHE A 449 -8.46 -6.71 -4.76
C PHE A 449 -7.11 -6.31 -4.18
N THR A 450 -6.78 -5.02 -4.26
CA THR A 450 -5.49 -4.52 -3.78
C THR A 450 -5.67 -3.31 -2.88
N GLN A 451 -4.72 -3.08 -1.98
CA GLN A 451 -4.67 -1.88 -1.14
C GLN A 451 -3.26 -1.31 -1.11
N PHE A 452 -3.16 0.02 -1.17
CA PHE A 452 -1.89 0.72 -1.32
C PHE A 452 -1.98 2.14 -0.75
N THR A 453 -0.83 2.79 -0.61
CA THR A 453 -0.75 4.20 -0.22
C THR A 453 0.28 4.90 -1.10
N ALA A 454 -0.13 6.00 -1.74
CA ALA A 454 0.76 6.81 -2.55
C ALA A 454 1.86 7.43 -1.69
N GLY A 455 3.11 7.41 -2.16
CA GLY A 455 4.25 8.00 -1.45
C GLY A 455 4.12 9.51 -1.31
N GLY A 456 3.40 10.16 -2.23
CA GLY A 456 3.07 11.59 -2.15
C GLY A 456 2.38 11.98 -0.85
N LEU A 457 1.50 11.13 -0.29
CA LEU A 457 0.83 11.41 0.98
C LEU A 457 1.82 11.55 2.14
N PHE A 458 2.86 10.71 2.16
CA PHE A 458 3.93 10.82 3.15
C PHE A 458 4.75 12.09 2.94
N ARG A 459 5.11 12.38 1.68
CA ARG A 459 5.81 13.63 1.33
C ARG A 459 5.04 14.87 1.80
N TYR A 460 3.74 14.91 1.58
CA TYR A 460 2.89 16.01 2.01
C TYR A 460 2.92 16.21 3.52
N VAL A 461 2.78 15.12 4.27
CA VAL A 461 2.82 15.15 5.74
C VAL A 461 4.20 15.54 6.26
N ASP A 462 5.27 15.02 5.65
CA ASP A 462 6.65 15.34 6.02
C ASP A 462 7.02 16.79 5.71
N ASN A 463 6.46 17.36 4.64
CA ASN A 463 6.60 18.78 4.31
C ASN A 463 5.73 19.72 5.17
N GLY A 464 5.08 19.21 6.21
CA GLY A 464 4.19 20.00 7.06
C GLY A 464 2.90 20.42 6.36
N PHE A 465 2.33 19.51 5.57
CA PHE A 465 1.07 19.69 4.82
C PHE A 465 1.15 20.73 3.69
N ARG A 466 2.30 20.76 3.00
CA ARG A 466 2.59 21.65 1.88
C ARG A 466 3.06 20.86 0.66
N THR A 467 2.79 21.38 -0.54
CA THR A 467 3.49 20.89 -1.74
C THR A 467 4.98 21.22 -1.66
N GLN A 468 5.78 20.68 -2.58
CA GLN A 468 7.22 21.01 -2.60
C GLN A 468 7.44 22.47 -2.99
N GLU A 469 6.62 22.99 -3.90
CA GLU A 469 6.65 24.37 -4.37
C GLU A 469 6.24 25.33 -3.24
N GLN A 470 5.19 24.99 -2.50
CA GLN A 470 4.78 25.75 -1.31
C GLN A 470 5.86 25.74 -0.24
N LEU A 471 6.45 24.58 0.06
CA LEU A 471 7.53 24.50 1.05
C LEU A 471 8.73 25.35 0.63
N ALA A 472 9.15 25.27 -0.64
CA ALA A 472 10.26 26.06 -1.16
C ALA A 472 10.00 27.58 -1.08
N ALA A 473 8.75 28.02 -1.30
CA ALA A 473 8.39 29.43 -1.26
C ALA A 473 8.21 29.97 0.17
N GLU A 474 7.58 29.18 1.05
CA GLU A 474 7.21 29.61 2.42
C GLU A 474 8.32 29.37 3.44
N ASP A 475 9.14 28.33 3.25
CA ASP A 475 10.16 27.89 4.21
C ASP A 475 11.38 27.28 3.48
N PRO A 476 12.23 28.12 2.85
CA PRO A 476 13.37 27.66 2.05
C PRO A 476 14.40 26.85 2.86
N GLU A 477 14.58 27.16 4.14
CA GLU A 477 15.50 26.44 5.03
C GLU A 477 15.05 24.99 5.25
N GLU A 478 13.77 24.79 5.56
CA GLU A 478 13.19 23.46 5.70
C GLU A 478 13.17 22.70 4.36
N TYR A 479 12.92 23.39 3.26
CA TYR A 479 13.01 22.79 1.92
C TYR A 479 14.41 22.23 1.65
N GLU A 480 15.46 23.00 1.95
CA GLU A 480 16.84 22.56 1.75
C GLU A 480 17.20 21.40 2.69
N ARG A 481 16.78 21.45 3.95
CA ARG A 481 16.89 20.32 4.89
C ARG A 481 16.22 19.05 4.33
N MET A 482 15.03 19.19 3.77
CA MET A 482 14.30 18.08 3.14
C MET A 482 14.98 17.58 1.85
N LYS A 483 15.69 18.44 1.12
CA LYS A 483 16.52 18.07 -0.04
C LYS A 483 17.72 17.22 0.40
N GLN A 484 18.43 17.62 1.45
CA GLN A 484 19.57 16.89 2.01
C GLN A 484 19.20 15.49 2.51
N LEU A 485 17.99 15.34 3.09
CA LEU A 485 17.49 14.03 3.53
C LEU A 485 17.11 13.07 2.39
N LYS A 486 17.06 13.54 1.12
CA LYS A 486 16.64 12.68 0.00
C LYS A 486 17.52 11.45 -0.18
N GLY A 487 18.83 11.58 0.03
CA GLY A 487 19.78 10.48 -0.11
C GLY A 487 19.63 9.38 0.96
N SER A 488 19.20 9.72 2.17
CA SER A 488 19.13 8.79 3.31
C SER A 488 17.74 8.18 3.56
N ARG A 489 16.67 8.74 2.95
CA ARG A 489 15.29 8.23 3.16
C ARG A 489 15.11 6.78 2.72
N TRP A 490 15.76 6.36 1.64
CA TRP A 490 15.66 4.98 1.17
C TRP A 490 16.21 4.00 2.22
N GLU A 491 17.42 4.26 2.71
CA GLU A 491 18.04 3.43 3.74
C GLU A 491 17.24 3.46 5.05
N THR A 492 16.78 4.64 5.46
CA THR A 492 15.89 4.80 6.63
C THR A 492 14.62 3.96 6.49
N GLY A 493 14.00 3.97 5.31
CA GLY A 493 12.81 3.18 5.00
C GLY A 493 13.06 1.68 5.11
N LEU A 494 14.19 1.19 4.61
CA LEU A 494 14.55 -0.23 4.69
C LEU A 494 14.80 -0.72 6.12
N ARG A 495 15.24 0.15 7.03
CA ARG A 495 15.38 -0.16 8.47
C ARG A 495 14.02 -0.43 9.15
N LEU A 496 12.92 -0.03 8.52
CA LEU A 496 11.56 -0.33 9.01
C LEU A 496 11.10 -1.75 8.67
N PHE A 497 11.78 -2.46 7.76
CA PHE A 497 11.52 -3.88 7.55
C PHE A 497 12.01 -4.70 8.73
N SER A 498 11.25 -5.74 9.07
CA SER A 498 11.62 -6.70 10.11
C SER A 498 12.60 -7.72 9.56
N THR A 499 13.40 -8.31 10.44
CA THR A 499 13.97 -9.65 10.23
C THR A 499 13.04 -10.72 10.81
N ILE A 500 13.28 -12.00 10.55
CA ILE A 500 12.56 -13.08 11.24
C ILE A 500 12.84 -13.04 12.74
N ASP A 501 14.09 -12.72 13.12
CA ASP A 501 14.53 -12.66 14.51
C ASP A 501 13.87 -11.50 15.28
N ASP A 502 13.49 -10.41 14.60
CA ASP A 502 12.67 -9.33 15.19
C ASP A 502 11.24 -9.78 15.55
N LEU A 503 10.77 -10.88 14.94
CA LEU A 503 9.38 -11.32 15.04
C LEU A 503 9.15 -12.47 16.03
N VAL A 504 10.19 -13.24 16.36
CA VAL A 504 10.16 -14.37 17.29
C VAL A 504 10.29 -13.89 18.74
#